data_AF-A0A1E5CAQ5-F1
#
_entry.id   AF-A0A1E5CAQ5-F1
#
_cell.length_a   1.000
_cell.length_b   1.000
_cell.length_c   1.000
_cell.angle_alpha   90.00
_cell.angle_beta   90.00
_cell.angle_gamma   90.00
#
_symmetry.space_group_name_H-M   'P 1'
#
loop_
_entity.id
_entity.type
_entity.pdbx_description
1 polymer ?
#
loop_
_entity_poly.entity_id
_entity_poly.type
_entity_poly.pdbx_seq_one_letter_code
_entity_poly.pdbx_strand_id
1 'polypeptide(L)'
;MSLLALLFIAVIVLSFLYPRVIGDRLAFLLMLPVIAYTLYFYIDWQVIPLFEMSALVVGGICAGVALLFAGLPISSPEPITFVINCFQGFKLLKKNRDYLLFQVGITCYEELIWRVFLISTLLLVLPPWVAICLSSLLFWVVHEENRPLGWHSLEFFLFAILLGVAYAVTDSVLFVWIIHLTRNVLVLSATYYEEQQAKAMPS
;
A
#
# COMPACT_ATOMS: atom_id res chain seq x y z
N MET A 1 2.16 -27.46 2.59
CA MET A 1 2.81 -27.07 1.31
C MET A 1 1.82 -26.99 0.14
N SER A 2 1.01 -28.00 -0.17
CA SER A 2 0.09 -27.95 -1.32
C SER A 2 -0.96 -26.83 -1.26
N LEU A 3 -1.56 -26.58 -0.09
CA LEU A 3 -2.50 -25.46 0.11
C LEU A 3 -1.82 -24.10 -0.14
N LEU A 4 -0.61 -23.91 0.40
CA LEU A 4 0.16 -22.68 0.22
C LEU A 4 0.48 -22.41 -1.25
N ALA A 5 0.89 -23.44 -2.00
CA ALA A 5 1.13 -23.33 -3.44
C ALA A 5 -0.14 -22.95 -4.21
N LEU A 6 -1.30 -23.53 -3.86
CA LEU A 6 -2.59 -23.17 -4.47
C LEU A 6 -2.96 -21.71 -4.20
N LEU A 7 -2.83 -21.25 -2.95
CA LEU A 7 -3.11 -19.86 -2.58
C LEU A 7 -2.14 -18.90 -3.27
N PHE A 8 -0.87 -19.28 -3.42
CA PHE A 8 0.13 -18.49 -4.12
C PHE A 8 -0.20 -18.33 -5.62
N ILE A 9 -0.56 -19.43 -6.28
CA ILE A 9 -1.04 -19.40 -7.66
C ILE A 9 -2.29 -18.54 -7.76
N ALA A 10 -3.23 -18.65 -6.82
CA ALA A 10 -4.43 -17.82 -6.79
C ALA A 10 -4.09 -16.33 -6.69
N VAL A 11 -3.20 -15.92 -5.77
CA VAL A 11 -2.75 -14.52 -5.66
C VAL A 11 -2.18 -14.03 -6.99
N ILE A 12 -1.23 -14.76 -7.58
CA ILE A 12 -0.61 -14.35 -8.84
C ILE A 12 -1.66 -14.23 -9.95
N VAL A 13 -2.48 -15.26 -10.16
CA VAL A 13 -3.49 -15.27 -11.23
C VAL A 13 -4.51 -14.16 -11.04
N LEU A 14 -5.05 -14.00 -9.83
CA LEU A 14 -6.04 -12.96 -9.54
C LEU A 14 -5.44 -11.56 -9.67
N SER A 15 -4.18 -11.36 -9.28
CA SER A 15 -3.44 -10.12 -9.51
C SER A 15 -3.36 -9.74 -10.99
N PHE A 16 -3.15 -10.70 -11.90
CA PHE A 16 -3.12 -10.40 -13.35
C PHE A 16 -4.52 -10.25 -13.98
N LEU A 17 -5.54 -10.88 -13.39
CA LEU A 17 -6.92 -10.76 -13.86
C LEU A 17 -7.61 -9.50 -13.34
N TYR A 18 -7.20 -8.97 -12.20
CA TYR A 18 -7.70 -7.73 -11.63
C TYR A 18 -6.84 -6.53 -12.07
N PRO A 19 -7.44 -5.40 -12.46
CA PRO A 19 -8.87 -5.14 -12.65
C PRO A 19 -9.39 -5.50 -14.05
N ARG A 20 -8.56 -6.06 -14.94
CA ARG A 20 -8.85 -6.32 -16.37
C ARG A 20 -10.13 -7.07 -16.66
N VAL A 21 -10.34 -8.16 -15.93
CA VAL A 21 -11.33 -9.20 -16.23
C VAL A 21 -12.32 -9.35 -15.08
N ILE A 22 -11.88 -9.14 -13.85
CA ILE A 22 -12.69 -9.29 -12.65
C ILE A 22 -12.85 -7.95 -11.93
N GLY A 23 -14.09 -7.62 -11.56
CA GLY A 23 -14.38 -6.43 -10.78
C GLY A 23 -14.03 -6.57 -9.30
N ASP A 24 -13.90 -5.45 -8.59
CA ASP A 24 -13.41 -5.35 -7.21
C ASP A 24 -14.07 -6.33 -6.24
N ARG A 25 -15.40 -6.47 -6.30
CA ARG A 25 -16.16 -7.35 -5.41
C ARG A 25 -15.77 -8.82 -5.59
N LEU A 26 -15.62 -9.26 -6.84
CA LEU A 26 -15.27 -10.64 -7.14
C LEU A 26 -13.81 -10.91 -6.78
N ALA A 27 -12.90 -9.99 -7.13
CA ALA A 27 -11.49 -10.08 -6.73
C ALA A 27 -11.35 -10.20 -5.20
N PHE A 28 -12.06 -9.36 -4.45
CA PHE A 28 -12.06 -9.42 -2.98
C PHE A 28 -12.55 -10.77 -2.45
N LEU A 29 -13.69 -11.28 -2.95
CA LEU A 29 -14.22 -12.58 -2.54
C LEU A 29 -13.23 -13.72 -2.81
N LEU A 30 -12.56 -13.68 -3.97
CA LEU A 30 -11.58 -14.70 -4.36
C LEU A 30 -10.29 -14.63 -3.54
N MET A 31 -9.98 -13.48 -2.93
CA MET A 31 -8.82 -13.30 -2.05
C MET A 31 -9.12 -13.60 -0.57
N LEU A 32 -10.39 -13.78 -0.18
CA LEU A 32 -10.77 -14.15 1.20
C LEU A 32 -10.03 -15.39 1.75
N PRO A 33 -9.82 -16.48 0.98
CA PRO A 33 -9.06 -17.63 1.49
C PRO A 33 -7.60 -17.29 1.81
N VAL A 34 -6.99 -16.40 1.02
CA VAL A 34 -5.62 -15.93 1.25
C VAL A 34 -5.59 -15.12 2.55
N ILE A 35 -6.53 -14.19 2.72
CA ILE A 35 -6.63 -13.38 3.94
C ILE A 35 -6.87 -14.26 5.15
N ALA A 36 -7.82 -15.19 5.10
CA ALA A 36 -8.11 -16.09 6.21
C ALA A 36 -6.87 -16.93 6.59
N TYR A 37 -6.13 -17.42 5.59
CA TYR A 37 -4.86 -18.11 5.81
C TYR A 37 -3.83 -17.19 6.48
N THR A 38 -3.66 -15.97 5.98
CA THR A 38 -2.76 -14.96 6.55
C THR A 38 -3.12 -14.64 8.00
N LEU A 39 -4.39 -14.37 8.29
CA LEU A 39 -4.88 -14.09 9.64
C LEU A 39 -4.67 -15.28 10.58
N TYR A 40 -4.85 -16.51 10.10
CA TYR A 40 -4.70 -17.69 10.93
C TYR A 40 -3.24 -18.05 11.23
N PHE A 41 -2.34 -17.91 10.24
CA PHE A 41 -0.95 -18.40 10.36
C PHE A 41 0.09 -17.32 10.67
N TYR A 42 -0.18 -16.06 10.30
CA TYR A 42 0.80 -14.98 10.40
C TYR A 42 0.40 -13.88 11.37
N ILE A 43 -0.85 -13.89 11.84
CA ILE A 43 -1.30 -12.94 12.85
C ILE A 43 -1.31 -13.65 14.21
N ASP A 44 -0.11 -13.87 14.73
CA ASP A 44 0.07 -13.96 16.18
C ASP A 44 -0.07 -12.53 16.71
N TRP A 45 -1.28 -12.14 17.14
CA TRP A 45 -1.43 -10.94 17.96
C TRP A 45 -0.75 -11.20 19.29
N GLN A 46 0.55 -10.96 19.32
CA GLN A 46 1.25 -10.69 20.55
C GLN A 46 0.58 -9.46 21.15
N VAL A 47 0.25 -9.51 22.44
CA VAL A 47 -0.27 -8.34 23.16
C VAL A 47 0.89 -7.36 23.27
N ILE A 48 1.05 -6.51 22.26
CA ILE A 48 2.09 -5.49 22.22
C ILE A 48 1.73 -4.41 23.24
N PRO A 49 2.66 -4.03 24.14
CA PRO A 49 2.44 -2.91 25.05
C PRO A 49 2.00 -1.64 24.31
N LEU A 50 1.11 -0.85 24.92
CA LEU A 50 0.59 0.40 24.32
C LEU A 50 1.72 1.35 23.86
N PHE A 51 2.83 1.39 24.61
CA PHE A 51 4.00 2.19 24.27
C PHE A 51 4.63 1.74 22.94
N GLU A 52 4.87 0.45 22.76
CA GLU A 52 5.43 -0.10 21.52
C GLU A 52 4.48 0.10 20.34
N MET A 53 3.18 -0.12 20.54
CA MET A 53 2.17 0.19 19.52
C MET A 53 2.23 1.66 19.11
N SER A 54 2.33 2.58 20.09
CA SER A 54 2.44 4.01 19.81
C SER A 54 3.72 4.38 19.05
N ALA A 55 4.84 3.73 19.39
CA ALA A 55 6.13 3.94 18.72
C ALA A 55 6.08 3.43 17.26
N LEU A 56 5.45 2.28 17.01
CA LEU A 56 5.24 1.74 15.66
C LEU A 56 4.36 2.68 14.83
N VAL A 57 3.28 3.19 15.40
CA VAL A 57 2.38 4.11 14.70
C VAL A 57 3.09 5.44 14.40
N VAL A 58 3.70 6.08 15.40
CA VAL A 58 4.39 7.36 15.20
C VAL A 58 5.58 7.20 14.26
N GLY A 59 6.39 6.15 14.44
CA GLY A 59 7.51 5.83 13.58
C GLY A 59 7.07 5.57 12.14
N GLY A 60 5.99 4.80 11.95
CA GLY A 60 5.43 4.51 10.63
C GLY A 60 4.92 5.77 9.94
N ILE A 61 4.25 6.68 10.66
CA ILE A 61 3.81 7.97 10.12
C ILE A 61 5.03 8.79 9.69
N CYS A 62 6.03 8.94 10.56
CA CYS A 62 7.24 9.68 10.25
C CYS A 62 7.97 9.11 9.02
N ALA A 63 8.07 7.78 8.93
CA ALA A 63 8.68 7.09 7.79
C ALA A 63 7.85 7.29 6.51
N GLY A 64 6.53 7.12 6.55
CA GLY A 64 5.66 7.34 5.39
C GLY A 64 5.72 8.78 4.87
N VAL A 65 5.73 9.75 5.78
CA VAL A 65 5.95 11.17 5.44
C VAL A 65 7.33 11.35 4.78
N ALA A 66 8.40 10.89 5.42
CA ALA A 66 9.77 11.05 4.91
C ALA A 66 9.97 10.40 3.54
N LEU A 67 9.42 9.19 3.33
CA LEU A 67 9.49 8.48 2.06
C LEU A 67 8.76 9.22 0.94
N LEU A 68 7.57 9.77 1.23
CA LEU A 68 6.85 10.59 0.27
C LEU A 68 7.69 11.80 -0.13
N PHE A 69 8.20 12.55 0.85
CA PHE A 69 9.03 13.74 0.60
C PHE A 69 10.32 13.44 -0.17
N ALA A 70 10.99 12.33 0.16
CA ALA A 70 12.18 11.87 -0.56
C ALA A 70 11.85 11.44 -2.01
N GLY A 71 10.65 10.91 -2.24
CA GLY A 71 10.16 10.53 -3.56
C GLY A 71 9.65 11.70 -4.41
N LEU A 72 9.28 12.84 -3.82
CA LEU A 72 8.68 13.98 -4.55
C LEU A 72 9.44 14.46 -5.79
N PRO A 73 10.79 14.54 -5.79
CA PRO A 73 11.53 14.94 -7.00
C PRO A 73 11.30 14.00 -8.19
N ILE A 74 10.93 12.75 -7.92
CA ILE A 74 10.57 11.74 -8.92
C ILE A 74 9.07 11.79 -9.21
N SER A 75 8.26 12.05 -8.17
CA SER A 75 6.80 11.93 -8.21
C SER A 75 6.05 13.17 -8.65
N SER A 76 6.63 14.37 -8.69
CA SER A 76 5.89 15.57 -9.09
C SER A 76 6.79 16.58 -9.80
N PRO A 77 6.37 17.15 -10.93
CA PRO A 77 7.07 18.28 -11.55
C PRO A 77 7.06 19.53 -10.65
N GLU A 78 6.10 19.63 -9.72
CA GLU A 78 5.98 20.73 -8.76
C GLU A 78 5.91 20.21 -7.30
N PRO A 79 7.04 19.78 -6.71
CA PRO A 79 7.08 19.23 -5.36
C PRO A 79 6.49 20.15 -4.28
N ILE A 80 6.77 21.45 -4.36
CA ILE A 80 6.32 22.43 -3.36
C ILE A 80 4.79 22.57 -3.41
N THR A 81 4.22 22.71 -4.61
CA THR A 81 2.77 22.79 -4.82
C THR A 81 2.08 21.55 -4.28
N PHE A 82 2.60 20.36 -4.59
CA PHE A 82 2.05 19.09 -4.10
C PHE A 82 2.01 19.02 -2.57
N VAL A 83 3.07 19.49 -1.90
CA VAL A 83 3.13 19.51 -0.43
C VAL A 83 2.07 20.44 0.17
N ILE A 84 1.91 21.64 -0.41
CA ILE A 84 0.87 22.58 0.00
C ILE A 84 -0.51 21.94 -0.16
N ASN A 85 -0.74 21.27 -1.30
CA ASN A 85 -1.99 20.57 -1.61
C ASN A 85 -2.26 19.42 -0.62
N CYS A 86 -1.24 18.65 -0.20
CA CYS A 86 -1.37 17.65 0.85
C CYS A 86 -1.93 18.26 2.15
N PHE A 87 -1.34 19.36 2.64
CA PHE A 87 -1.76 19.99 3.88
C PHE A 87 -3.17 20.60 3.80
N GLN A 88 -3.50 21.25 2.69
CA GLN A 88 -4.82 21.86 2.48
C GLN A 88 -5.89 20.80 2.27
N GLY A 89 -5.59 19.79 1.46
CA GLY A 89 -6.43 18.64 1.19
C GLY A 89 -6.73 17.78 2.39
N PHE A 90 -5.79 17.63 3.34
CA PHE A 90 -6.03 16.85 4.55
C PHE A 90 -7.19 17.39 5.38
N LYS A 91 -7.35 18.72 5.44
CA LYS A 91 -8.49 19.36 6.12
C LYS A 91 -9.83 19.02 5.45
N LEU A 92 -9.83 18.88 4.13
CA LEU A 92 -11.01 18.51 3.36
C LEU A 92 -11.31 17.02 3.46
N LEU A 93 -10.27 16.18 3.38
CA LEU A 93 -10.37 14.73 3.47
C LEU A 93 -10.91 14.30 4.84
N LYS A 94 -10.57 15.03 5.93
CA LYS A 94 -11.16 14.81 7.26
C LYS A 94 -12.69 14.92 7.28
N LYS A 95 -13.28 15.68 6.35
CA LYS A 95 -14.74 15.79 6.20
C LYS A 95 -15.35 14.59 5.46
N ASN A 96 -14.54 13.83 4.71
CA ASN A 96 -14.96 12.65 3.97
C ASN A 96 -14.50 11.36 4.69
N ARG A 97 -15.17 11.05 5.81
CA ARG A 97 -14.80 9.94 6.70
C ARG A 97 -14.88 8.58 6.02
N ASP A 98 -15.90 8.37 5.20
CA ASP A 98 -16.12 7.07 4.54
C ASP A 98 -14.96 6.72 3.62
N TYR A 99 -14.43 7.72 2.91
CA TYR A 99 -13.29 7.52 2.02
C TYR A 99 -11.99 7.27 2.79
N LEU A 100 -11.79 7.90 3.96
CA LEU A 100 -10.68 7.57 4.86
C LEU A 100 -10.78 6.15 5.40
N LEU A 101 -11.97 5.72 5.83
CA LEU A 101 -12.20 4.36 6.31
C LEU A 101 -11.96 3.32 5.20
N PHE A 102 -12.37 3.64 3.98
CA PHE A 102 -12.04 2.83 2.82
C PHE A 102 -10.53 2.70 2.62
N GLN A 103 -9.78 3.79 2.71
CA GLN A 103 -8.31 3.76 2.59
C GLN A 103 -7.64 2.94 3.70
N VAL A 104 -8.13 3.04 4.93
CA VAL A 104 -7.68 2.20 6.06
C VAL A 104 -7.88 0.71 5.73
N GLY A 105 -9.08 0.35 5.23
CA GLY A 105 -9.40 -1.03 4.88
C GLY A 105 -8.58 -1.56 3.70
N ILE A 106 -8.50 -0.82 2.60
CA ILE A 106 -7.83 -1.29 1.37
C ILE A 106 -6.32 -1.41 1.56
N THR A 107 -5.67 -0.48 2.26
CA THR A 107 -4.23 -0.57 2.53
C THR A 107 -3.90 -1.74 3.46
N CYS A 108 -4.76 -2.01 4.46
CA CYS A 108 -4.61 -3.20 5.31
C CYS A 108 -4.72 -4.48 4.49
N TYR A 109 -5.76 -4.57 3.67
CA TYR A 109 -5.98 -5.68 2.75
C TYR A 109 -4.77 -5.91 1.84
N GLU A 110 -4.22 -4.85 1.26
CA GLU A 110 -3.02 -4.91 0.42
C GLU A 110 -1.80 -5.41 1.21
N GLU A 111 -1.52 -4.89 2.40
CA GLU A 111 -0.38 -5.36 3.20
C GLU A 111 -0.49 -6.85 3.55
N LEU A 112 -1.69 -7.33 3.89
CA LEU A 112 -1.92 -8.74 4.20
C LEU A 112 -1.59 -9.66 3.03
N ILE A 113 -1.92 -9.24 1.80
CA ILE A 113 -1.66 -10.03 0.60
C ILE A 113 -0.19 -9.91 0.19
N TRP A 114 0.32 -8.69 0.08
CA TRP A 114 1.61 -8.44 -0.55
C TRP A 114 2.79 -8.68 0.39
N ARG A 115 2.66 -8.31 1.66
CA ARG A 115 3.77 -8.43 2.62
C ARG A 115 3.63 -9.75 3.37
N VAL A 116 2.52 -9.90 4.06
CA VAL A 116 2.36 -11.02 4.99
C VAL A 116 2.24 -12.34 4.25
N PHE A 117 1.43 -12.42 3.20
CA PHE A 117 1.30 -13.65 2.42
C PHE A 117 2.42 -13.81 1.39
N LEU A 118 2.53 -12.88 0.43
CA LEU A 118 3.38 -13.07 -0.75
C LEU A 118 4.87 -13.05 -0.40
N ILE A 119 5.37 -11.99 0.26
CA ILE A 119 6.78 -11.93 0.66
C ILE A 119 7.14 -13.10 1.56
N SER A 120 6.36 -13.38 2.61
CA SER A 120 6.65 -14.51 3.51
C SER A 120 6.68 -15.86 2.80
N THR A 121 5.80 -16.07 1.82
CA THR A 121 5.80 -17.30 1.01
C THR A 121 7.03 -17.39 0.12
N LEU A 122 7.41 -16.29 -0.54
CA LEU A 122 8.60 -16.23 -1.39
C LEU A 122 9.89 -16.44 -0.57
N LEU A 123 9.96 -15.91 0.65
CA LEU A 123 11.08 -16.08 1.57
C LEU A 123 11.33 -17.53 1.99
N LEU A 124 10.36 -18.43 1.85
CA LEU A 124 10.56 -19.86 2.10
C LEU A 124 11.47 -20.54 1.07
N VAL A 125 11.59 -19.96 -0.14
CA VAL A 125 12.27 -20.60 -1.28
C VAL A 125 13.23 -19.69 -2.03
N LEU A 126 13.24 -18.38 -1.75
CA LEU A 126 14.10 -17.39 -2.41
C LEU A 126 14.91 -16.57 -1.40
N PRO A 127 16.09 -16.04 -1.81
CA PRO A 127 16.79 -15.04 -1.02
C PRO A 127 15.95 -13.78 -0.80
N PRO A 128 16.14 -13.05 0.32
CA PRO A 128 15.30 -11.91 0.68
C PRO A 128 15.16 -10.83 -0.39
N TRP A 129 16.26 -10.45 -1.04
CA TRP A 129 16.23 -9.42 -2.07
C TRP A 129 15.42 -9.85 -3.31
N VAL A 130 15.43 -11.15 -3.67
CA VAL A 130 14.65 -11.66 -4.80
C VAL A 130 13.17 -11.64 -4.45
N ALA A 131 12.81 -12.10 -3.24
CA ALA A 131 11.44 -12.10 -2.75
C ALA A 131 10.85 -10.68 -2.73
N ILE A 132 11.62 -9.71 -2.22
CA ILE A 132 11.24 -8.29 -2.20
C ILE A 132 11.04 -7.77 -3.62
N CYS A 133 12.06 -7.90 -4.49
CA CYS A 133 11.96 -7.38 -5.87
C CYS A 133 10.80 -7.99 -6.66
N LEU A 134 10.57 -9.30 -6.56
CA LEU A 134 9.46 -9.96 -7.25
C LEU A 134 8.10 -9.50 -6.71
N SER A 135 7.94 -9.41 -5.39
CA SER A 135 6.71 -8.90 -4.79
C SER A 135 6.45 -7.45 -5.20
N SER A 136 7.47 -6.59 -5.17
CA SER A 136 7.34 -5.18 -5.57
C SER A 136 7.02 -5.04 -7.05
N LEU A 137 7.59 -5.89 -7.91
CA LEU A 137 7.30 -5.91 -9.35
C LEU A 137 5.85 -6.30 -9.60
N LEU A 138 5.36 -7.37 -8.96
CA LEU A 138 3.97 -7.78 -9.09
C LEU A 138 3.01 -6.72 -8.55
N PHE A 139 3.29 -6.16 -7.37
CA PHE A 139 2.52 -5.05 -6.80
C PHE A 139 2.43 -3.87 -7.78
N TRP A 140 3.57 -3.48 -8.36
CA TRP A 140 3.66 -2.40 -9.32
C TRP A 140 2.82 -2.68 -10.60
N VAL A 141 2.95 -3.87 -11.20
CA VAL A 141 2.22 -4.25 -12.42
C VAL A 141 0.71 -4.20 -12.22
N VAL A 142 0.19 -4.65 -11.07
CA VAL A 142 -1.25 -4.60 -10.77
C VAL A 142 -1.78 -3.16 -10.68
N HIS A 143 -0.93 -2.21 -10.31
CA HIS A 143 -1.31 -0.80 -10.13
C HIS A 143 -1.05 0.06 -11.35
N GLU A 144 -0.12 -0.32 -12.23
CA GLU A 144 0.21 0.40 -13.46
C GLU A 144 -1.01 0.52 -14.39
N GLU A 145 -1.88 -0.47 -14.40
CA GLU A 145 -3.09 -0.42 -15.22
C GLU A 145 -4.13 0.61 -14.77
N ASN A 146 -4.12 0.98 -13.48
CA ASN A 146 -5.02 1.97 -12.92
C ASN A 146 -4.45 3.41 -12.98
N ARG A 147 -3.23 3.60 -13.50
CA ARG A 147 -2.58 4.92 -13.58
C ARG A 147 -1.92 5.11 -14.95
N PRO A 148 -2.32 6.11 -15.76
CA PRO A 148 -1.70 6.31 -17.07
C PRO A 148 -0.18 6.46 -16.93
N LEU A 149 0.55 5.70 -17.77
CA LEU A 149 2.01 5.64 -17.84
C LEU A 149 2.64 7.04 -17.78
N GLY A 150 3.43 7.28 -16.74
CA GLY A 150 4.15 8.52 -16.49
C GLY A 150 5.20 8.35 -15.39
N TRP A 151 5.89 9.45 -15.05
CA TRP A 151 6.98 9.52 -14.06
C TRP A 151 6.64 8.92 -12.68
N HIS A 152 5.35 8.84 -12.34
CA HIS A 152 4.85 8.22 -11.11
C HIS A 152 5.03 6.69 -11.04
N SER A 153 5.28 6.01 -12.16
CA SER A 153 5.39 4.54 -12.22
C SER A 153 6.64 4.04 -11.47
N LEU A 154 7.78 4.72 -11.64
CA LEU A 154 9.04 4.36 -10.96
C LEU A 154 8.99 4.65 -9.45
N GLU A 155 8.43 5.78 -9.02
CA GLU A 155 8.28 6.02 -7.57
C GLU A 155 7.43 4.92 -6.93
N PHE A 156 6.34 4.52 -7.57
CA PHE A 156 5.47 3.50 -7.01
C PHE A 156 6.20 2.15 -6.84
N PHE A 157 7.02 1.75 -7.81
CA PHE A 157 7.86 0.57 -7.70
C PHE A 157 8.91 0.69 -6.58
N LEU A 158 9.60 1.82 -6.48
CA LEU A 158 10.58 2.06 -5.42
C LEU A 158 9.92 2.07 -4.03
N PHE A 159 8.74 2.66 -3.92
CA PHE A 159 7.93 2.65 -2.70
C PHE A 159 7.55 1.21 -2.30
N ALA A 160 7.16 0.38 -3.27
CA ALA A 160 6.88 -1.03 -3.02
C ALA A 160 8.12 -1.82 -2.57
N ILE A 161 9.31 -1.50 -3.09
CA ILE A 161 10.57 -2.09 -2.60
C ILE A 161 10.81 -1.68 -1.14
N LEU A 162 10.64 -0.40 -0.82
CA LEU A 162 10.89 0.13 0.52
C LEU A 162 9.95 -0.50 1.56
N LEU A 163 8.69 -0.74 1.20
CA LEU A 163 7.74 -1.46 2.05
C LEU A 163 8.13 -2.93 2.23
N GLY A 164 8.60 -3.59 1.17
CA GLY A 164 9.13 -4.95 1.25
C GLY A 164 10.36 -5.06 2.14
N VAL A 165 11.29 -4.12 2.04
CA VAL A 165 12.47 -4.02 2.92
C VAL A 165 12.03 -3.75 4.37
N ALA A 166 11.15 -2.77 4.59
CA ALA A 166 10.65 -2.44 5.91
C ALA A 166 9.98 -3.66 6.57
N TYR A 167 9.17 -4.42 5.82
CA TYR A 167 8.57 -5.64 6.32
C TYR A 167 9.62 -6.71 6.65
N ALA A 168 10.54 -7.00 5.73
CA ALA A 168 11.56 -8.03 5.94
C ALA A 168 12.52 -7.73 7.11
N VAL A 169 12.73 -6.46 7.44
CA VAL A 169 13.59 -6.03 8.56
C VAL A 169 12.83 -6.00 9.89
N THR A 170 11.57 -5.54 9.88
CA THR A 170 10.81 -5.30 11.12
C THR A 170 9.87 -6.43 11.51
N ASP A 171 9.53 -7.30 10.56
CA ASP A 171 8.45 -8.29 10.65
C ASP A 171 7.12 -7.68 11.17
N SER A 172 6.92 -6.38 10.95
CA SER A 172 5.80 -5.62 11.54
C SER A 172 4.83 -5.17 10.45
N VAL A 173 3.72 -5.90 10.34
CA VAL A 173 2.61 -5.55 9.44
C VAL A 173 2.02 -4.18 9.78
N LEU A 174 1.89 -3.88 11.08
CA LEU A 174 1.38 -2.58 11.53
C LEU A 174 2.29 -1.45 11.07
N PHE A 175 3.61 -1.60 11.19
CA PHE A 175 4.54 -0.56 10.76
C PHE A 175 4.44 -0.26 9.26
N VAL A 176 4.49 -1.29 8.42
CA VAL A 176 4.38 -1.12 6.96
C VAL A 176 3.00 -0.64 6.52
N TRP A 177 1.95 -1.08 7.20
CA TRP A 177 0.59 -0.59 6.96
C TRP A 177 0.46 0.89 7.25
N ILE A 178 1.01 1.38 8.37
CA ILE A 178 0.97 2.81 8.70
C ILE A 178 1.78 3.63 7.69
N ILE A 179 2.95 3.15 7.23
CA ILE A 179 3.72 3.81 6.15
C ILE A 179 2.87 3.90 4.89
N HIS A 180 2.26 2.80 4.47
CA HIS A 180 1.43 2.74 3.26
C HIS A 180 0.21 3.66 3.37
N LEU A 181 -0.54 3.56 4.46
CA LEU A 181 -1.71 4.39 4.73
C LEU A 181 -1.35 5.87 4.73
N THR A 182 -0.23 6.24 5.38
CA THR A 182 0.23 7.63 5.44
C THR A 182 0.49 8.18 4.04
N ARG A 183 1.24 7.44 3.21
CA ARG A 183 1.51 7.83 1.82
C ARG A 183 0.21 8.01 1.04
N ASN A 184 -0.71 7.05 1.12
CA ASN A 184 -1.98 7.12 0.39
C ASN A 184 -2.83 8.32 0.86
N VAL A 185 -3.00 8.52 2.18
CA VAL A 185 -3.74 9.66 2.72
C VAL A 185 -3.16 10.99 2.24
N LEU A 186 -1.84 11.13 2.18
CA LEU A 186 -1.19 12.37 1.70
C LEU A 186 -1.42 12.58 0.20
N VAL A 187 -1.17 11.57 -0.64
CA VAL A 187 -1.40 11.65 -2.09
C VAL A 187 -2.87 11.94 -2.41
N LEU A 188 -3.79 11.27 -1.71
CA LEU A 188 -5.22 11.52 -1.85
C LEU A 188 -5.60 12.94 -1.41
N SER A 189 -5.00 13.44 -0.33
CA SER A 189 -5.23 14.81 0.13
C SER A 189 -4.86 15.82 -0.96
N ALA A 190 -3.68 15.68 -1.57
CA ALA A 190 -3.26 16.56 -2.67
C ALA A 190 -4.23 16.48 -3.86
N THR A 191 -4.53 15.27 -4.32
CA THR A 191 -5.41 15.04 -5.48
C THR A 191 -6.80 15.64 -5.27
N TYR A 192 -7.40 15.41 -4.09
CA TYR A 192 -8.73 15.92 -3.77
C TYR A 192 -8.79 17.45 -3.74
N TYR A 193 -7.72 18.09 -3.26
CA TYR A 193 -7.63 19.53 -3.24
C TYR A 193 -7.54 20.13 -4.66
N GLU A 194 -6.71 19.53 -5.53
CA GLU A 194 -6.58 19.93 -6.94
C GLU A 194 -7.91 19.82 -7.68
N GLU A 195 -8.65 18.73 -7.49
CA GLU A 195 -9.98 18.55 -8.08
C GLU A 195 -10.99 19.61 -7.62
N GLN A 196 -10.95 20.01 -6.33
CA GLN A 196 -11.82 21.07 -5.84
C GLN A 196 -11.44 22.44 -6.40
N GLN A 197 -10.15 22.74 -6.51
CA GLN A 197 -9.70 23.98 -7.16
C GLN A 197 -10.13 24.05 -8.62
N ALA A 198 -9.96 22.96 -9.38
CA ALA A 198 -10.37 22.89 -10.77
C ALA A 198 -11.88 23.12 -10.96
N LYS A 199 -12.72 22.64 -10.03
CA LYS A 199 -14.18 22.88 -10.04
C LYS A 199 -14.57 24.31 -9.63
N ALA A 200 -13.71 25.02 -8.91
CA ALA A 200 -13.98 26.37 -8.41
C ALA A 200 -13.55 27.48 -9.39
N MET A 201 -12.76 27.16 -10.42
CA MET A 201 -12.39 28.11 -11.46
C MET A 201 -13.50 28.18 -12.52
N PRO A 202 -14.12 29.36 -12.76
CA PRO A 202 -15.06 29.51 -13.86
C PRO A 202 -14.34 29.34 -15.20
N SER A 203 -14.93 28.54 -16.09
CA SER A 203 -14.48 28.34 -17.47
C SER A 203 -14.50 29.63 -18.28
#